data_AF-A0A7Y5VGD4-F1
#
_entry.id   AF-A0A7Y5VGD4-F1
#
_cell.length_a   1.000
_cell.length_b   1.000
_cell.length_c   1.000
_cell.angle_alpha   90.00
_cell.angle_beta   90.00
_cell.angle_gamma   90.00
#
_symmetry.space_group_name_H-M   'P 1'
#
loop_
_entity.id
_entity.type
_entity.pdbx_description
1 polymer ?
#
loop_
_entity_poly.entity_id
_entity_poly.type
_entity_poly.pdbx_seq_one_letter_code
_entity_poly.pdbx_strand_id
1 'polypeptide(L)' 'MGKDGETYGHKVVKGIGHGCDEEALRVVQEIPDNWLPGILSGEAVSVQFIMPVQYKIQ' A
#
# COMPACT_ATOMS: atom_id res chain seq x y z
N MET A 1 4.21 1.91 6.19
CA MET A 1 3.26 1.64 7.28
C MET A 1 3.99 1.86 8.58
N GLY A 2 3.43 2.67 9.46
CA GLY A 2 3.99 2.94 10.78
C GLY A 2 3.64 1.87 11.81
N LYS A 3 3.92 2.19 13.07
CA LYS A 3 3.74 1.27 14.19
C LYS A 3 2.28 1.18 14.64
N ASP A 4 1.46 2.17 14.31
CA ASP A 4 0.07 2.27 14.72
C ASP A 4 -0.90 1.77 13.62
N GLY A 5 -0.35 1.26 12.50
CA GLY A 5 -1.14 0.74 11.37
C GLY A 5 -1.45 1.77 10.28
N GLU A 6 -0.96 2.99 10.45
CA GLU A 6 -1.13 4.11 9.52
C GLU A 6 -0.24 3.96 8.28
N THR A 7 -0.78 4.30 7.12
CA THR A 7 -0.05 4.25 5.86
C THR A 7 0.35 5.64 5.38
N TYR A 8 1.53 5.75 4.76
CA TYR A 8 2.09 7.00 4.25
C TYR A 8 3.10 6.70 3.16
N GLY A 9 3.43 7.72 2.36
CA GLY A 9 4.45 7.61 1.31
C GLY A 9 4.03 6.68 0.15
N HIS A 10 2.74 6.60 -0.14
CA HIS A 10 2.20 5.79 -1.23
C HIS A 10 2.81 6.19 -2.56
N LYS A 11 3.29 5.19 -3.32
CA LYS A 11 3.89 5.39 -4.63
C LYS A 11 3.71 4.16 -5.50
N VAL A 12 3.65 4.37 -6.81
CA VAL A 12 3.70 3.29 -7.80
C VAL A 12 5.16 2.85 -7.96
N VAL A 13 5.44 1.60 -7.61
CA VAL A 13 6.79 1.00 -7.76
C VAL A 13 7.02 0.54 -9.20
N LYS A 14 6.00 -0.07 -9.81
CA LYS A 14 6.01 -0.53 -11.19
C LYS A 14 4.61 -0.36 -11.78
N GLY A 15 4.50 0.56 -12.72
CA GLY A 15 3.25 0.87 -13.41
C GLY A 15 3.10 0.18 -14.76
N ILE A 16 1.88 0.21 -15.29
CA ILE A 16 1.54 -0.19 -16.66
C ILE A 16 1.07 1.00 -17.51
N GLY A 17 0.95 2.18 -16.90
CA GLY A 17 0.47 3.41 -17.55
C GLY A 17 -1.01 3.38 -17.91
N HIS A 18 -1.41 4.18 -18.90
CA HIS A 18 -2.78 4.24 -19.44
C HIS A 18 -3.86 4.62 -18.42
N GLY A 19 -3.51 5.42 -17.39
CA GLY A 19 -4.44 5.79 -16.32
C GLY A 19 -4.57 4.75 -15.21
N CYS A 20 -4.00 3.55 -15.38
CA CYS A 20 -4.05 2.50 -14.36
C CYS A 20 -3.20 2.86 -13.14
N ASP A 21 -2.09 3.58 -13.33
CA ASP A 21 -1.16 3.90 -12.24
C ASP A 21 -1.77 4.91 -11.26
N GLU A 22 -2.45 5.93 -11.79
CA GLU A 22 -3.18 6.94 -11.03
C GLU A 22 -4.36 6.30 -10.29
N GLU A 23 -5.09 5.42 -10.96
CA GLU A 23 -6.23 4.72 -10.38
C GLU A 23 -5.80 3.72 -9.30
N ALA A 24 -4.69 2.99 -9.52
CA ALA A 24 -4.09 2.13 -8.50
C ALA A 24 -3.81 2.95 -7.23
N LEU A 25 -3.14 4.09 -7.39
CA LEU A 25 -2.73 4.94 -6.28
C LEU A 25 -3.95 5.48 -5.52
N ARG A 26 -4.97 5.96 -6.23
CA ARG A 26 -6.23 6.45 -5.65
C ARG A 26 -6.91 5.37 -4.81
N VAL A 27 -7.08 4.17 -5.37
CA VAL A 27 -7.75 3.06 -4.67
C VAL A 27 -6.95 2.62 -3.43
N VAL A 28 -5.62 2.58 -3.51
CA VAL A 28 -4.78 2.25 -2.34
C VAL A 28 -4.95 3.29 -1.23
N GLN A 29 -5.04 4.58 -1.58
CA GLN A 29 -5.23 5.68 -0.62
C GLN A 29 -6.63 5.69 0.04
N GLU A 30 -7.62 5.05 -0.58
CA GLU A 30 -8.96 4.91 -0.01
C GLU A 30 -9.09 3.74 0.98
N ILE A 31 -8.07 2.87 1.07
CA ILE A 31 -8.05 1.80 2.07
C ILE A 31 -7.89 2.44 3.46
N PRO A 32 -8.76 2.12 4.42
CA PRO A 32 -8.64 2.65 5.78
C PRO A 32 -7.27 2.35 6.42
N ASP A 33 -6.77 3.30 7.20
CA ASP A 33 -5.47 3.25 7.88
C ASP A 33 -5.49 2.38 9.17
N ASN A 34 -6.03 1.17 9.08
CA ASN A 34 -6.15 0.21 10.18
C ASN A 34 -5.36 -1.08 9.90
N TRP A 35 -4.17 -0.94 9.32
CA TRP A 35 -3.34 -2.09 8.97
C TRP A 35 -2.67 -2.70 10.20
N LEU A 36 -2.43 -4.02 10.16
CA LEU A 36 -1.65 -4.67 11.20
C LEU A 36 -0.16 -4.33 11.02
N PRO A 37 0.49 -3.68 12.01
CA PRO A 37 1.90 -3.33 11.90
C PRO A 37 2.77 -4.60 11.85
N GLY A 38 3.98 -4.45 11.32
CA GLY A 38 4.98 -5.51 11.44
C GLY A 38 5.36 -5.72 12.91
N ILE A 39 5.53 -6.96 13.33
CA ILE A 39 6.01 -7.30 14.67
C ILE A 39 7.41 -7.90 14.58
N LEU A 40 8.36 -7.33 15.29
CA LEU A 40 9.71 -7.86 15.44
C LEU A 40 10.04 -7.97 16.92
N SER A 41 10.40 -9.16 17.38
CA SER A 41 10.75 -9.43 18.80
C SER A 41 9.67 -8.98 19.80
N GLY A 42 8.39 -9.02 19.40
CA GLY A 42 7.25 -8.62 20.25
C GLY A 42 6.93 -7.12 20.21
N GLU A 43 7.68 -6.32 19.45
CA GLU A 43 7.44 -4.88 19.30
C GLU A 43 6.93 -4.54 17.89
N ALA A 44 6.04 -3.54 17.83
CA ALA A 44 5.56 -2.99 16.56
C ALA A 44 6.67 -2.19 15.87
N VAL A 45 6.90 -2.49 14.58
CA VAL A 45 7.92 -1.86 13.74
C VAL A 45 7.33 -1.32 12.45
N SER A 46 7.86 -0.19 12.00
CA SER A 46 7.50 0.40 10.72
C SER A 46 8.05 -0.47 9.59
N VAL A 47 7.23 -0.71 8.57
CA VAL A 47 7.61 -1.54 7.41
C VAL A 47 7.21 -0.86 6.10
N GLN A 48 7.95 -1.20 5.05
CA GLN A 48 7.55 -0.93 3.67
C GLN A 48 6.81 -2.16 3.14
N PHE A 49 5.59 -1.93 2.64
CA PHE A 49 4.75 -2.98 2.07
C PHE A 49 4.53 -2.69 0.58
N ILE A 50 4.65 -3.72 -0.26
CA ILE A 50 4.40 -3.64 -1.70
C ILE A 50 3.15 -4.46 -1.99
N MET A 51 2.07 -3.76 -2.35
CA MET A 51 0.80 -4.38 -2.71
C MET A 51 0.72 -4.60 -4.23
N PRO A 52 0.55 -5.83 -4.74
CA PRO A 52 0.32 -6.07 -6.15
C PRO A 52 -1.11 -5.68 -6.53
N VAL A 53 -1.27 -4.83 -7.55
CA VAL A 53 -2.56 -4.48 -8.15
C VAL A 53 -2.67 -5.19 -9.50
N GLN A 54 -3.74 -5.96 -9.68
CA GLN A 54 -3.97 -6.74 -10.90
C GLN A 54 -5.16 -6.18 -11.68
N TYR A 55 -4.93 -5.94 -12.96
CA TYR A 55 -5.97 -5.54 -13.91
C TYR A 55 -6.37 -6.73 -14.75
N LYS A 56 -7.67 -6.84 -15.02
CA LYS A 56 -8.21 -7.78 -15.98
C LYS A 56 -8.88 -6.99 -17.10
N ILE A 57 -8.47 -7.26 -18.32
CA ILE A 57 -9.11 -6.70 -19.51
C ILE A 57 -10.42 -7.48 -19.71
N GLN A 58 -11.51 -6.76 -19.96
CA GLN A 58 -12.81 -7.35 -20.22
C GLN A 58 -13.03 -7.58 -21.71
#